data_AF-A0A1G2TYS7-F1
#
_entry.id   AF-A0A1G2TYS7-F1
#
_cell.length_a   1.000
_cell.length_b   1.000
_cell.length_c   1.000
_cell.angle_alpha   90.00
_cell.angle_beta   90.00
_cell.angle_gamma   90.00
#
_symmetry.space_group_name_H-M   'P 1'
#
loop_
_entity.id
_entity.type
_entity.pdbx_description
1 polymer ?
#
loop_
_entity_poly.entity_id
_entity_poly.type
_entity_poly.pdbx_seq_one_letter_code
_entity_poly.pdbx_strand_id
1 'polypeptide(L)'
;MEPTNTDYKQMLTEIIKKQIVILGPEIAVLKARGVEGLKVADDGAVIEVSGPEQVVLQKLIDEYVALSGEIVKNAVNSIFQKYPSIQH
;
A
#
# COMPACT_ATOMS: atom_id res chain seq x y z
N MET A 1 -19.68 -3.38 -19.65
CA MET A 1 -18.35 -3.74 -20.19
C MET A 1 -17.55 -4.19 -18.99
N GLU A 2 -17.04 -5.42 -18.99
CA GLU A 2 -16.14 -5.86 -17.92
C GLU A 2 -14.82 -5.07 -18.04
N PRO A 3 -14.24 -4.59 -16.94
CA PRO A 3 -12.98 -3.86 -16.96
C PRO A 3 -11.88 -4.70 -17.61
N THR A 4 -11.09 -4.10 -18.48
CA THR A 4 -9.99 -4.77 -19.17
C THR A 4 -8.76 -4.81 -18.25
N ASN A 5 -7.83 -5.75 -18.51
CA ASN A 5 -6.54 -5.83 -17.78
C ASN A 5 -5.78 -4.47 -17.76
N THR A 6 -5.99 -3.64 -18.80
CA THR A 6 -5.41 -2.29 -18.90
C THR A 6 -6.01 -1.32 -17.88
N ASP A 7 -7.33 -1.37 -17.66
CA ASP A 7 -8.02 -0.53 -16.68
C ASP A 7 -7.54 -0.84 -15.26
N TYR A 8 -7.34 -2.13 -14.94
CA TYR A 8 -6.77 -2.55 -13.66
C TYR A 8 -5.34 -2.07 -13.46
N LYS A 9 -4.47 -2.20 -14.47
CA LYS A 9 -3.09 -1.67 -14.38
C LYS A 9 -3.05 -0.17 -14.13
N GLN A 10 -3.90 0.59 -14.83
CA GLN A 10 -4.00 2.03 -14.62
C GLN A 10 -4.49 2.35 -13.21
N MET A 11 -5.55 1.70 -12.75
CA MET A 11 -6.09 1.90 -11.41
C MET A 11 -5.07 1.58 -10.32
N LEU A 12 -4.37 0.44 -10.41
CA LEU A 12 -3.31 0.07 -9.48
C LEU A 12 -2.17 1.09 -9.48
N THR A 13 -1.76 1.56 -10.65
CA THR A 13 -0.74 2.62 -10.79
C THR A 13 -1.20 3.91 -10.12
N GLU A 14 -2.44 4.35 -10.32
CA GLU A 14 -2.97 5.55 -9.66
C GLU A 14 -3.03 5.40 -8.15
N ILE A 15 -3.42 4.23 -7.64
CA ILE A 15 -3.43 3.94 -6.21
C ILE A 15 -2.02 4.07 -5.64
N ILE A 16 -1.03 3.44 -6.26
CA ILE A 16 0.38 3.50 -5.82
C ILE A 16 0.87 4.94 -5.86
N LYS A 17 0.59 5.70 -6.93
CA LYS A 17 0.98 7.11 -7.02
C LYS A 17 0.36 7.98 -5.95
N LYS A 18 -0.90 7.74 -5.57
CA LYS A 18 -1.53 8.43 -4.43
C LYS A 18 -0.83 8.06 -3.11
N GLN A 19 -0.46 6.79 -2.93
CA GLN A 19 0.27 6.36 -1.74
C GLN A 19 1.70 6.92 -1.69
N ILE A 20 2.37 7.14 -2.83
CA ILE A 20 3.67 7.82 -2.90
C ILE A 20 3.58 9.23 -2.30
N VAL A 21 2.50 9.95 -2.56
CA VAL A 21 2.28 11.30 -2.00
C VAL A 21 2.07 11.27 -0.48
N ILE A 22 1.43 10.21 0.04
CA ILE A 22 1.07 10.09 1.47
C ILE A 22 2.21 9.51 2.31
N LEU A 23 2.82 8.42 1.84
CA LEU A 23 3.79 7.59 2.57
C LEU A 23 5.24 7.84 2.12
N GLY A 24 5.43 8.53 1.00
CA GLY A 24 6.72 8.69 0.33
C GLY A 24 6.98 7.60 -0.72
N PRO A 25 7.88 7.88 -1.70
CA PRO A 25 8.12 7.02 -2.85
C PRO A 25 8.66 5.64 -2.47
N GLU A 26 9.62 5.57 -1.55
CA GLU A 26 10.23 4.31 -1.15
C GLU A 26 9.22 3.36 -0.49
N ILE A 27 8.47 3.84 0.50
CA ILE A 27 7.54 3.00 1.26
C ILE A 27 6.39 2.53 0.38
N ALA A 28 5.81 3.41 -0.43
CA ALA A 28 4.70 3.05 -1.30
C ALA A 28 5.10 1.99 -2.33
N VAL A 29 6.24 2.18 -3.01
CA VAL A 29 6.73 1.20 -3.99
C VAL A 29 7.14 -0.10 -3.33
N LEU A 30 7.80 -0.05 -2.16
CA LEU A 30 8.20 -1.24 -1.41
C LEU A 30 6.99 -2.10 -1.03
N LYS A 31 5.93 -1.48 -0.51
CA LYS A 31 4.69 -2.19 -0.16
C LYS A 31 3.99 -2.76 -1.38
N ALA A 32 3.88 -2.00 -2.46
CA ALA A 32 3.30 -2.49 -3.70
C ALA A 32 4.07 -3.70 -4.26
N ARG A 33 5.42 -3.70 -4.18
CA ARG A 33 6.26 -4.83 -4.58
C ARG A 33 6.11 -6.07 -3.70
N GLY A 34 5.62 -5.91 -2.47
CA GLY A 34 5.31 -7.02 -1.57
C GLY A 34 4.06 -7.81 -1.98
N VAL A 35 3.23 -7.25 -2.87
CA VAL A 35 2.02 -7.91 -3.35
C VAL A 35 2.38 -8.99 -4.38
N GLU A 36 2.11 -10.24 -4.04
CA GLU A 36 2.26 -11.35 -5.00
C GLU A 36 1.43 -11.12 -6.27
N GLY A 37 2.09 -11.28 -7.41
CA GLY A 37 1.46 -11.06 -8.71
C GLY A 37 1.48 -9.61 -9.18
N LEU A 38 2.15 -8.70 -8.46
CA LEU A 38 2.32 -7.31 -8.88
C LEU A 38 3.81 -6.99 -9.12
N LYS A 39 4.13 -6.47 -10.32
CA LYS A 39 5.45 -5.86 -10.59
C LYS A 39 5.30 -4.37 -10.76
N VAL A 40 6.08 -3.62 -9.98
CA VAL A 40 6.04 -2.16 -9.94
C VAL A 40 7.43 -1.58 -10.17
N ALA A 41 7.52 -0.59 -11.05
CA ALA A 41 8.71 0.22 -11.30
C ALA A 41 9.00 1.17 -10.12
N ASP A 42 10.21 1.74 -10.09
CA ASP A 42 10.63 2.65 -9.01
C ASP A 42 9.84 3.98 -9.00
N ASP A 43 9.18 4.32 -10.10
CA ASP A 43 8.29 5.48 -10.23
C ASP A 43 6.84 5.20 -9.80
N GLY A 44 6.55 3.99 -9.32
CA GLY A 44 5.21 3.54 -8.95
C GLY A 44 4.34 3.07 -10.12
N ALA A 45 4.87 2.95 -11.34
CA ALA A 45 4.14 2.40 -12.47
C ALA A 45 4.04 0.87 -12.40
N VAL A 46 2.84 0.32 -12.62
CA VAL A 46 2.64 -1.13 -12.68
C VAL A 46 3.09 -1.67 -14.04
N ILE A 47 4.11 -2.51 -14.02
CA ILE A 47 4.69 -3.15 -15.21
C ILE A 47 3.86 -4.38 -15.58
N GLU A 48 3.57 -5.22 -14.60
CA GLU A 48 2.95 -6.54 -14.81
C GLU A 48 1.99 -6.87 -13.68
N VAL A 49 0.89 -7.51 -14.03
CA VAL A 49 -0.10 -8.07 -13.11
C VAL A 49 -0.28 -9.53 -13.51
N SER A 50 -0.04 -10.43 -12.58
CA SER A 50 -0.10 -11.88 -12.77
C SER A 50 -1.17 -12.46 -11.84
N GLY A 51 -2.07 -13.27 -12.41
CA GLY A 51 -3.22 -13.80 -11.69
C GLY A 51 -4.47 -12.93 -11.81
N PRO A 52 -5.52 -13.20 -11.00
CA PRO A 52 -6.78 -12.47 -11.07
C PRO A 52 -6.60 -11.01 -10.63
N GLU A 53 -6.89 -10.03 -11.49
CA GLU A 53 -6.58 -8.62 -11.20
C GLU A 53 -7.29 -8.11 -9.94
N GLN A 54 -8.52 -8.59 -9.72
CA GLN A 54 -9.33 -8.26 -8.55
C GLN A 54 -8.70 -8.72 -7.23
N VAL A 55 -8.04 -9.89 -7.25
CA VAL A 55 -7.33 -10.43 -6.08
C VAL A 55 -6.07 -9.61 -5.82
N VAL A 56 -5.32 -9.25 -6.86
CA VAL A 56 -4.13 -8.40 -6.74
C VAL A 56 -4.48 -7.02 -6.20
N LEU A 57 -5.57 -6.43 -6.69
CA LEU A 57 -6.09 -5.15 -6.19
C LEU A 57 -6.45 -5.21 -4.71
N GLN A 58 -7.18 -6.25 -4.29
CA GLN A 58 -7.55 -6.40 -2.88
C GLN A 58 -6.31 -6.55 -2.00
N LYS A 59 -5.35 -7.40 -2.40
CA LYS A 59 -4.07 -7.56 -1.68
C LYS A 59 -3.30 -6.24 -1.55
N LEU A 60 -3.27 -5.42 -2.61
CA LEU A 60 -2.61 -4.12 -2.57
C LEU A 60 -3.27 -3.17 -1.57
N ILE A 61 -4.61 -3.13 -1.54
CA ILE A 61 -5.36 -2.31 -0.60
C ILE A 61 -5.08 -2.78 0.84
N ASP A 62 -5.16 -4.08 1.08
CA ASP A 62 -4.93 -4.68 2.39
C ASP A 62 -3.53 -4.36 2.92
N GLU A 63 -2.50 -4.42 2.07
CA GLU A 63 -1.12 -4.09 2.44
C GLU A 63 -0.96 -2.63 2.90
N TYR A 64 -1.61 -1.69 2.22
CA TYR A 64 -1.59 -0.28 2.61
C TYR A 64 -2.41 0.01 3.87
N VAL A 65 -3.55 -0.67 4.05
CA VAL A 65 -4.36 -0.55 5.26
C VAL A 65 -3.60 -1.09 6.47
N ALA A 66 -2.96 -2.26 6.33
CA ALA A 66 -2.14 -2.86 7.37
C ALA A 66 -1.01 -1.91 7.80
N LEU A 67 -0.27 -1.35 6.85
CA LEU A 67 0.77 -0.37 7.13
C LEU A 67 0.23 0.87 7.85
N SER A 68 -0.91 1.40 7.43
CA SER A 68 -1.54 2.56 8.08
C SER A 68 -1.87 2.26 9.55
N GLY A 69 -2.36 1.05 9.83
CA GLY A 69 -2.58 0.57 11.19
C GLY A 69 -1.30 0.50 12.03
N GLU A 70 -0.20 0.00 11.44
CA GLU A 70 1.10 -0.04 12.10
C GLU A 70 1.66 1.36 12.39
N ILE A 71 1.53 2.30 11.44
CA ILE A 71 1.96 3.69 11.60
C ILE A 71 1.23 4.34 12.79
N VAL A 72 -0.10 4.20 12.83
CA VAL A 72 -0.91 4.74 13.94
C VAL A 72 -0.53 4.07 15.26
N LYS A 73 -0.42 2.74 15.28
CA LYS A 73 -0.03 1.98 16.49
C LYS A 73 1.33 2.42 17.01
N ASN A 74 2.33 2.59 16.14
CA ASN A 74 3.67 3.02 16.52
C ASN A 74 3.69 4.45 17.04
N ALA A 75 2.95 5.36 16.40
CA ALA A 75 2.81 6.73 16.87
C ALA A 75 2.17 6.79 18.27
N VAL A 76 1.09 6.05 18.47
CA VAL A 76 0.38 5.96 19.76
C VAL A 76 1.27 5.31 20.83
N ASN A 77 1.97 4.23 20.53
CA ASN A 77 2.91 3.60 21.45
C ASN A 77 4.03 4.56 21.86
N SER A 78 4.56 5.34 20.92
CA SER A 78 5.56 6.38 21.21
C SER A 78 5.02 7.45 22.18
N ILE A 79 3.74 7.81 22.06
CA ILE A 79 3.07 8.72 22.98
C ILE A 79 2.91 8.07 24.36
N PHE A 80 2.46 6.83 24.45
CA PHE A 80 2.33 6.12 25.74
C PHE A 80 3.68 6.01 26.48
N GLN A 81 4.78 5.77 25.75
CA GLN A 81 6.13 5.77 26.33
C GLN A 81 6.52 7.15 26.91
N LYS A 82 5.98 8.25 26.39
CA LYS A 82 6.18 9.61 26.93
C LYS A 82 5.30 9.92 28.15
N TYR A 83 4.22 9.17 28.35
CA TYR A 83 3.29 9.34 29.47
C TYR A 83 3.10 8.03 30.27
N PRO A 84 4.19 7.48 30.87
CA PRO A 84 4.12 6.20 31.59
C PRO A 84 3.21 6.26 32.82
N SER A 85 2.97 7.44 33.37
CA SER A 85 2.08 7.69 34.52
C SER A 85 0.58 7.60 34.19
N ILE A 86 0.19 7.54 32.92
CA ILE A 86 -1.21 7.38 32.49
C ILE A 86 -1.55 5.91 32.22
N GLN A 87 -0.56 4.99 32.22
CA GLN A 87 -0.84 3.56 32.19
C GLN A 87 -1.49 3.13 33.51
N HIS A 88 -2.81 2.97 33.48
CA HIS A 88 -3.61 2.20 34.44
C HIS A 88 -4.23 1.00 33.71
#